data_AF-A0A3N1CNL3-F1
#
_entry.id   AF-A0A3N1CNL3-F1
#
_cell.length_a   1.000
_cell.length_b   1.000
_cell.length_c   1.000
_cell.angle_alpha   90.00
_cell.angle_beta   90.00
_cell.angle_gamma   90.00
#
_symmetry.space_group_name_H-M   'P 1'
#
loop_
_entity.id
_entity.type
_entity.pdbx_description
1 polymer ?
#
loop_
_entity_poly.entity_id
_entity_poly.type
_entity_poly.pdbx_seq_one_letter_code
_entity_poly.pdbx_strand_id
1 'polypeptide(L)'
;MMKTRFLPSITLITLLAPSAVSCAATPPPDAGSFAPSGTTAPQAAPIPLPTTPTITKAEADKIVLDRYRLYQETYEKAYATGDPSPLADIAVDPLLTIITNDVNATYTKGHIWRFTNLLNPRIQKRSKDLSEIIVIDCVRTLAAYRYSKKTGKRTGGTEKSSTYSYAALFQYDGTTWSVAEARKGKPC
;
A
#
# COMPACT_ATOMS: atom_id res chain seq x y z
N MET A 1 47.04 -12.10 -3.08
CA MET A 1 47.75 -10.92 -3.60
C MET A 1 46.80 -9.72 -3.58
N MET A 2 47.12 -8.72 -2.73
CA MET A 2 46.91 -7.25 -2.81
C MET A 2 45.80 -6.70 -3.74
N LYS A 3 45.01 -5.67 -3.38
CA LYS A 3 45.24 -4.57 -2.42
C LYS A 3 43.91 -3.82 -2.19
N THR A 4 43.52 -3.64 -0.94
CA THR A 4 42.62 -2.58 -0.46
C THR A 4 43.27 -1.21 -0.67
N ARG A 5 42.47 -0.18 -1.00
CA ARG A 5 42.85 1.23 -0.85
C ARG A 5 41.69 2.04 -0.28
N PHE A 6 41.86 2.44 0.98
CA PHE A 6 41.28 3.62 1.62
C PHE A 6 41.90 4.90 1.04
N LEU A 7 41.21 6.06 1.20
CA LEU A 7 41.76 7.40 1.50
C LEU A 7 40.64 8.50 1.47
N PRO A 8 40.81 9.71 2.06
CA PRO A 8 40.14 10.07 3.31
C PRO A 8 39.36 11.41 3.27
N SER A 9 38.70 11.69 4.41
CA SER A 9 38.07 12.95 4.82
C SER A 9 38.99 14.17 4.77
N ILE A 10 38.44 15.32 4.37
CA ILE A 10 39.08 16.64 4.44
C ILE A 10 38.33 17.49 5.47
N THR A 11 39.07 17.89 6.51
CA THR A 11 38.67 18.85 7.54
C THR A 11 39.26 20.21 7.18
N LEU A 12 38.47 21.29 7.24
CA LEU A 12 39.02 22.66 7.25
C LEU A 12 38.35 23.46 8.38
N ILE A 13 39.21 23.98 9.26
CA ILE A 13 38.95 24.81 10.43
C ILE A 13 39.09 26.28 10.03
N THR A 14 38.24 27.17 10.53
CA THR A 14 38.56 28.60 10.57
C THR A 14 37.97 29.26 11.83
N LEU A 15 38.86 29.84 12.64
CA LEU A 15 38.60 30.65 13.83
C LEU A 15 38.15 32.07 13.44
N LEU A 16 37.33 32.74 14.27
CA LEU A 16 37.66 33.99 15.00
C LEU A 16 36.42 34.56 15.73
N ALA A 17 36.62 35.02 16.96
CA ALA A 17 35.67 35.75 17.85
C ALA A 17 36.03 37.26 17.90
N PRO A 18 35.53 38.09 18.85
CA PRO A 18 34.17 38.53 19.17
C PRO A 18 34.01 40.08 19.12
N SER A 19 32.79 40.62 19.06
CA SER A 19 32.51 42.04 19.35
C SER A 19 31.18 42.19 20.10
N ALA A 20 31.24 42.76 21.30
CA ALA A 20 30.09 43.15 22.10
C ALA A 20 29.59 44.55 21.69
N VAL A 21 28.28 44.72 21.49
CA VAL A 21 27.62 46.04 21.45
C VAL A 21 26.24 45.97 22.14
N SER A 22 26.12 46.84 23.14
CA SER A 22 24.97 47.48 23.80
C SER A 22 23.53 47.09 23.45
N CYS A 23 22.74 46.91 24.52
CA CYS A 23 21.29 47.03 24.58
C CYS A 23 20.78 48.35 23.99
N ALA A 24 19.68 48.28 23.24
CA ALA A 24 18.68 49.34 23.14
C ALA A 24 17.30 48.70 22.92
N ALA A 25 16.41 48.89 23.89
CA ALA A 25 15.04 48.42 23.85
C ALA A 25 14.21 49.26 22.88
N THR A 26 13.46 48.60 21.99
CA THR A 26 12.36 49.20 21.22
C THR A 26 11.19 48.19 21.14
N PRO A 27 9.95 48.68 21.12
CA PRO A 27 8.73 47.93 21.50
C PRO A 27 8.35 46.83 20.49
N PRO A 28 7.57 45.81 20.92
CA PRO A 28 7.20 44.70 20.06
C PRO A 28 6.29 45.18 18.92
N PRO A 29 6.62 44.91 17.64
CA PRO A 29 5.63 44.97 16.59
C PRO A 29 4.66 43.80 16.79
N ASP A 30 3.39 44.12 16.55
CA ASP A 30 2.22 43.27 16.65
C ASP A 30 2.46 41.81 16.27
N ALA A 31 1.85 40.93 17.06
CA ALA A 31 1.76 39.50 16.81
C ALA A 31 1.23 39.27 15.38
N GLY A 32 2.16 39.08 14.44
CA GLY A 32 1.87 38.53 13.14
C GLY A 32 1.26 37.16 13.37
N SER A 33 -0.05 37.07 13.16
CA SER A 33 -0.79 35.82 13.10
C SER A 33 -0.10 34.91 12.08
N PHE A 34 0.64 33.94 12.58
CA PHE A 34 1.11 32.81 11.79
C PHE A 34 -0.12 31.97 11.44
N ALA A 35 -0.76 32.33 10.32
CA ALA A 35 -1.81 31.55 9.70
C ALA A 35 -1.18 30.73 8.58
N PRO A 36 -0.65 29.52 8.83
CA PRO A 36 -0.39 28.61 7.74
C PRO A 36 -1.77 28.29 7.16
N SER A 37 -2.05 28.78 5.95
CA SER A 37 -3.07 28.21 5.07
C SER A 37 -2.61 26.81 4.66
N GLY A 38 -2.55 25.92 5.65
CA GLY A 38 -2.35 24.50 5.46
C GLY A 38 -3.70 23.94 5.07
N THR A 39 -3.84 23.62 3.80
CA THR A 39 -4.85 22.69 3.32
C THR A 39 -4.95 21.56 4.33
N THR A 40 -6.10 21.43 4.99
CA THR A 40 -6.39 20.30 5.86
C THR A 40 -6.07 19.05 5.05
N ALA A 41 -5.05 18.30 5.49
CA ALA A 41 -4.89 16.94 5.02
C ALA A 41 -6.27 16.26 5.17
N PRO A 42 -6.73 15.48 4.19
CA PRO A 42 -7.95 14.71 4.36
C PRO A 42 -7.83 13.99 5.70
N GLN A 43 -8.78 14.27 6.60
CA GLN A 43 -8.87 13.56 7.86
C GLN A 43 -8.90 12.09 7.50
N ALA A 44 -7.86 11.33 7.88
CA ALA A 44 -7.86 9.90 7.71
C ALA A 44 -9.16 9.39 8.32
N ALA A 45 -9.97 8.70 7.52
CA ALA A 45 -11.21 8.14 8.01
C ALA A 45 -10.89 7.32 9.28
N PRO A 46 -11.69 7.44 10.35
CA PRO A 46 -11.46 6.65 11.54
C PRO A 46 -11.37 5.17 11.17
N ILE A 47 -10.26 4.53 11.52
CA ILE A 47 -10.09 3.09 11.32
C ILE A 47 -11.14 2.42 12.20
N PRO A 48 -12.08 1.64 11.64
CA PRO A 48 -13.06 0.92 12.44
C PRO A 48 -12.35 0.06 13.47
N LEU A 49 -12.77 0.15 14.73
CA LEU A 49 -12.24 -0.75 15.76
C LEU A 49 -12.69 -2.18 15.43
N PRO A 50 -11.77 -3.17 15.47
CA PRO A 50 -12.12 -4.55 15.19
C PRO A 50 -13.23 -5.00 16.14
N THR A 51 -14.34 -5.46 15.59
CA THR A 51 -15.43 -6.01 16.38
C THR A 51 -15.31 -7.53 16.39
N THR A 52 -15.70 -8.19 17.48
CA THR A 52 -15.74 -9.66 17.54
C THR A 52 -16.93 -10.17 16.74
N PRO A 53 -16.74 -11.02 15.71
CA PRO A 53 -17.86 -11.64 15.01
C PRO A 53 -18.63 -12.62 15.91
N THR A 54 -19.95 -12.71 15.73
CA THR A 54 -20.81 -13.66 16.45
C THR A 54 -20.95 -15.02 15.74
N ILE A 55 -20.17 -15.24 14.68
CA ILE A 55 -20.21 -16.44 13.84
C ILE A 55 -19.19 -17.49 14.28
N THR A 56 -19.34 -18.72 13.79
CA THR A 56 -18.36 -19.78 14.03
C THR A 56 -17.07 -19.55 13.24
N LYS A 57 -15.99 -20.22 13.66
CA LYS A 57 -14.70 -20.20 12.95
C LYS A 57 -14.82 -20.67 11.50
N ALA A 58 -15.58 -21.74 11.27
CA ALA A 58 -15.73 -22.32 9.94
C ALA A 58 -16.49 -21.37 8.99
N GLU A 59 -17.50 -20.66 9.51
CA GLU A 59 -18.22 -19.64 8.75
C GLU A 59 -17.31 -18.44 8.43
N ALA A 60 -16.56 -17.95 9.43
CA ALA A 60 -15.60 -16.87 9.22
C ALA A 60 -14.56 -17.22 8.15
N ASP A 61 -14.01 -18.43 8.20
CA ASP A 61 -13.05 -18.92 7.21
C ASP A 61 -13.61 -18.94 5.80
N LYS A 62 -14.83 -19.46 5.64
CA LYS A 62 -15.52 -19.51 4.35
C LYS A 62 -15.71 -18.10 3.79
N ILE A 63 -16.25 -17.19 4.60
CA ILE A 63 -16.50 -15.80 4.22
C ILE A 63 -15.19 -15.12 3.79
N VAL A 64 -14.13 -15.25 4.60
CA VAL A 64 -12.84 -14.61 4.31
C VAL A 64 -12.19 -15.18 3.05
N LEU A 65 -12.24 -16.50 2.82
CA LEU A 65 -11.71 -17.09 1.59
C LEU A 65 -12.49 -16.63 0.35
N ASP A 66 -13.82 -16.49 0.45
CA ASP A 66 -14.65 -15.99 -0.64
C ASP A 66 -14.36 -14.50 -0.90
N ARG A 67 -14.20 -13.68 0.15
CA ARG A 67 -13.78 -12.28 0.06
C ARG A 67 -12.37 -12.12 -0.52
N TYR A 68 -11.44 -13.03 -0.23
CA TYR A 68 -10.10 -13.04 -0.83
C TYR A 68 -10.13 -13.27 -2.33
N ARG A 69 -10.95 -14.23 -2.81
CA ARG A 69 -11.09 -14.46 -4.26
C ARG A 69 -11.69 -13.23 -4.95
N LEU A 70 -12.72 -12.62 -4.35
CA LEU A 70 -13.31 -11.39 -4.85
C LEU A 70 -12.28 -10.24 -4.89
N TYR A 71 -11.42 -10.13 -3.88
CA TYR A 71 -10.33 -9.16 -3.86
C TYR A 71 -9.33 -9.36 -5.01
N GLN A 72 -8.88 -10.59 -5.26
CA GLN A 72 -7.97 -10.86 -6.37
C GLN A 72 -8.61 -10.57 -7.74
N GLU A 73 -9.88 -10.95 -7.92
CA GLU A 73 -10.63 -10.65 -9.16
C GLU A 73 -10.77 -9.14 -9.37
N THR A 74 -11.16 -8.40 -8.33
CA THR A 74 -11.34 -6.95 -8.39
C THR A 74 -10.02 -6.24 -8.62
N TYR A 75 -8.94 -6.74 -8.00
CA TYR A 75 -7.57 -6.25 -8.23
C TYR A 75 -7.15 -6.45 -9.70
N GLU A 76 -7.35 -7.64 -10.28
CA GLU A 76 -7.09 -7.90 -11.70
C GLU A 76 -7.89 -6.93 -12.60
N LYS A 77 -9.17 -6.77 -12.30
CA LYS A 77 -10.05 -5.88 -13.07
C LYS A 77 -9.61 -4.42 -12.98
N ALA A 78 -9.24 -3.94 -11.80
CA ALA A 78 -8.80 -2.56 -11.59
C ALA A 78 -7.58 -2.22 -12.46
N TYR A 79 -6.60 -3.12 -12.58
CA TYR A 79 -5.45 -2.89 -13.48
C TYR A 79 -5.81 -3.03 -14.96
N ALA A 80 -6.78 -3.88 -15.29
CA ALA A 80 -7.23 -4.09 -16.66
C ALA A 80 -8.05 -2.91 -17.20
N THR A 81 -8.81 -2.23 -16.34
CA THR A 81 -9.66 -1.08 -16.69
C THR A 81 -9.01 0.26 -16.36
N GLY A 82 -8.07 0.28 -15.42
CA GLY A 82 -7.54 1.51 -14.84
C GLY A 82 -8.50 2.18 -13.84
N ASP A 83 -9.49 1.45 -13.34
CA ASP A 83 -10.50 1.94 -12.40
C ASP A 83 -10.38 1.21 -11.06
N PRO A 84 -9.84 1.87 -10.01
CA PRO A 84 -9.69 1.27 -8.70
C PRO A 84 -10.96 1.39 -7.84
N SER A 85 -12.01 2.10 -8.28
CA SER A 85 -13.17 2.42 -7.42
C SER A 85 -13.84 1.21 -6.76
N PRO A 86 -13.98 0.03 -7.42
CA PRO A 86 -14.62 -1.11 -6.77
C PRO A 86 -13.79 -1.76 -5.65
N LEU A 87 -12.50 -1.40 -5.51
CA LEU A 87 -11.66 -1.90 -4.42
C LEU A 87 -12.10 -1.37 -3.05
N ALA A 88 -12.79 -0.22 -3.00
CA ALA A 88 -13.26 0.37 -1.75
C ALA A 88 -14.30 -0.50 -1.02
N ASP A 89 -14.99 -1.40 -1.72
CA ASP A 89 -15.97 -2.32 -1.13
C ASP A 89 -15.32 -3.50 -0.38
N ILE A 90 -14.02 -3.71 -0.59
CA ILE A 90 -13.32 -4.94 -0.18
C ILE A 90 -11.95 -4.73 0.45
N ALA A 91 -11.37 -3.55 0.32
CA ALA A 91 -10.10 -3.18 0.93
C ALA A 91 -10.24 -1.87 1.70
N VAL A 92 -9.49 -1.75 2.79
CA VAL A 92 -9.44 -0.56 3.64
C VAL A 92 -8.04 0.03 3.66
N ASP A 93 -7.90 1.22 4.23
CA ASP A 93 -6.61 1.89 4.34
C ASP A 93 -5.68 1.19 5.35
N PRO A 94 -4.35 1.23 5.11
CA PRO A 94 -3.66 1.97 4.05
C PRO A 94 -3.59 1.25 2.69
N LEU A 95 -4.01 -0.03 2.62
CA LEU A 95 -3.89 -0.83 1.41
C LEU A 95 -4.68 -0.26 0.24
N LEU A 96 -5.92 0.18 0.48
CA LEU A 96 -6.78 0.79 -0.54
C LEU A 96 -6.10 1.98 -1.21
N THR A 97 -5.57 2.91 -0.43
CA THR A 97 -4.82 4.07 -0.94
C THR A 97 -3.61 3.65 -1.77
N ILE A 98 -2.82 2.66 -1.32
CA ILE A 98 -1.63 2.19 -2.03
C ILE A 98 -2.00 1.65 -3.41
N ILE A 99 -3.00 0.77 -3.49
CA ILE A 99 -3.42 0.16 -4.75
C ILE A 99 -4.03 1.21 -5.68
N THR A 100 -4.90 2.07 -5.15
CA THR A 100 -5.53 3.17 -5.89
C THR A 100 -4.49 4.06 -6.56
N ASN A 101 -3.44 4.44 -5.82
CA ASN A 101 -2.35 5.25 -6.34
C ASN A 101 -1.57 4.54 -7.44
N ASP A 102 -1.29 3.24 -7.30
CA ASP A 102 -0.55 2.50 -8.33
C ASP A 102 -1.36 2.29 -9.62
N VAL A 103 -2.66 1.97 -9.49
CA VAL A 103 -3.59 1.86 -10.63
C VAL A 103 -3.69 3.20 -11.36
N ASN A 104 -3.91 4.29 -10.63
CA ASN A 104 -4.00 5.63 -11.21
C ASN A 104 -2.70 6.07 -11.86
N ALA A 105 -1.55 5.81 -11.24
CA ALA A 105 -0.24 6.14 -11.80
C ALA A 105 0.03 5.38 -13.10
N THR A 106 -0.31 4.08 -13.12
CA THR A 106 -0.21 3.23 -14.32
C THR A 106 -1.12 3.75 -15.44
N TYR A 107 -2.38 4.05 -15.11
CA TYR A 107 -3.34 4.57 -16.07
C TYR A 107 -2.94 5.94 -16.62
N THR A 108 -2.42 6.83 -15.77
CA THR A 108 -1.93 8.16 -16.16
C THR A 108 -0.73 8.07 -17.12
N LYS A 109 0.15 7.08 -16.94
CA LYS A 109 1.24 6.76 -17.89
C LYS A 109 0.75 6.23 -19.24
N GLY A 110 -0.56 6.08 -19.44
CA GLY A 110 -1.14 5.60 -20.69
C GLY A 110 -1.12 4.07 -20.81
N HIS A 111 -1.05 3.37 -19.68
CA HIS A 111 -0.95 1.91 -19.63
C HIS A 111 -2.09 1.29 -18.85
N ILE A 112 -2.41 0.05 -19.21
CA ILE A 112 -3.21 -0.88 -18.40
C ILE A 112 -2.47 -2.21 -18.36
N TRP A 113 -2.70 -3.00 -17.32
CA TRP A 113 -2.14 -4.34 -17.20
C TRP A 113 -3.25 -5.37 -17.23
N ARG A 114 -3.05 -6.44 -17.99
CA ARG A 114 -3.92 -7.62 -17.97
C ARG A 114 -3.08 -8.81 -17.57
N PHE A 115 -3.50 -9.47 -16.51
CA PHE A 115 -2.88 -10.68 -16.00
C PHE A 115 -4.00 -11.59 -15.48
N THR A 116 -3.67 -12.86 -15.31
CA THR A 116 -4.59 -13.86 -14.78
C THR A 116 -3.86 -14.63 -13.71
N ASN A 117 -4.41 -14.63 -12.51
CA ASN A 117 -3.89 -15.40 -11.40
C ASN A 117 -4.70 -16.69 -11.21
N LEU A 118 -3.97 -17.77 -10.95
CA LEU A 118 -4.53 -18.98 -10.39
C LEU A 118 -4.31 -18.95 -8.88
N LEU A 119 -5.38 -19.15 -8.14
CA LEU A 119 -5.46 -18.97 -6.69
C LEU A 119 -5.65 -20.32 -6.00
N ASN A 120 -4.98 -20.52 -4.86
CA ASN A 120 -5.18 -21.64 -3.94
C ASN A 120 -5.10 -21.14 -2.48
N PRO A 121 -6.01 -20.24 -2.07
CA PRO A 121 -5.93 -19.58 -0.78
C PRO A 121 -6.27 -20.54 0.36
N ARG A 122 -5.57 -20.39 1.48
CA ARG A 122 -5.83 -21.09 2.73
C ARG A 122 -5.70 -20.16 3.92
N ILE A 123 -6.40 -20.47 5.00
CA ILE A 123 -6.25 -19.72 6.26
C ILE A 123 -4.91 -20.08 6.90
N GLN A 124 -4.09 -19.07 7.16
CA GLN A 124 -2.80 -19.22 7.85
C GLN A 124 -2.97 -19.06 9.36
N LYS A 125 -3.67 -18.01 9.78
CA LYS A 125 -3.80 -17.64 11.21
C LYS A 125 -5.11 -16.88 11.42
N ARG A 126 -5.59 -16.89 12.67
CA ARG A 126 -6.74 -16.13 13.15
C ARG A 126 -6.39 -15.48 14.48
N SER A 127 -6.97 -14.32 14.79
CA SER A 127 -6.98 -13.79 16.15
C SER A 127 -7.86 -14.66 17.08
N LYS A 128 -7.75 -14.47 18.40
CA LYS A 128 -8.50 -15.27 19.38
C LYS A 128 -10.01 -14.99 19.32
N ASP A 129 -10.35 -13.73 19.09
CA ASP A 129 -11.69 -13.17 18.97
C ASP A 129 -12.23 -13.21 17.53
N LEU A 130 -11.47 -13.76 16.58
CA LEU A 130 -11.84 -13.83 15.17
C LEU A 130 -12.11 -12.47 14.52
N SER A 131 -11.62 -11.36 15.08
CA SER A 131 -11.71 -10.05 14.41
C SER A 131 -10.68 -9.89 13.29
N GLU A 132 -9.63 -10.74 13.28
CA GLU A 132 -8.58 -10.74 12.26
C GLU A 132 -8.28 -12.15 11.73
N ILE A 133 -8.14 -12.27 10.41
CA ILE A 133 -7.80 -13.53 9.74
C ILE A 133 -6.72 -13.28 8.69
N ILE A 134 -5.66 -14.09 8.71
CA ILE A 134 -4.60 -14.04 7.71
C ILE A 134 -4.83 -15.17 6.71
N VAL A 135 -5.00 -14.81 5.45
CA VAL A 135 -5.02 -15.72 4.30
C VAL A 135 -3.62 -15.78 3.71
N ILE A 136 -3.16 -16.99 3.36
CA ILE A 136 -1.97 -17.19 2.53
C ILE A 136 -2.34 -17.94 1.26
N ASP A 137 -1.80 -17.49 0.14
CA ASP A 137 -1.96 -18.11 -1.16
C ASP A 137 -0.59 -18.26 -1.84
N CYS A 138 -0.45 -19.27 -2.69
CA CYS A 138 0.64 -19.39 -3.64
C CYS A 138 0.13 -18.99 -5.02
N VAL A 139 0.10 -17.68 -5.26
CA VAL A 139 -0.53 -17.08 -6.42
C VAL A 139 0.33 -17.35 -7.65
N ARG A 140 -0.24 -18.05 -8.64
CA ARG A 140 0.43 -18.30 -9.93
C ARG A 140 -0.13 -17.36 -10.99
N THR A 141 0.64 -16.37 -11.37
CA THR A 141 0.34 -15.51 -12.52
C THR A 141 0.77 -16.21 -13.80
N LEU A 142 -0.17 -16.53 -14.69
CA LEU A 142 0.12 -17.27 -15.93
C LEU A 142 0.92 -16.42 -16.93
N ALA A 143 0.51 -15.17 -17.08
CA ALA A 143 1.19 -14.15 -17.85
C ALA A 143 0.72 -12.78 -17.36
N ALA A 144 1.52 -11.74 -17.63
CA ALA A 144 1.15 -10.36 -17.32
C ALA A 144 1.59 -9.45 -18.45
N TYR A 145 0.63 -8.80 -19.11
CA TYR A 145 0.87 -7.98 -20.29
C TYR A 145 0.49 -6.54 -20.05
N ARG A 146 1.34 -5.64 -20.53
CA ARG A 146 1.08 -4.21 -20.53
C ARG A 146 0.52 -3.80 -21.88
N TYR A 147 -0.54 -3.01 -21.88
CA TYR A 147 -1.18 -2.47 -23.08
C TYR A 147 -1.23 -0.95 -23.05
N SER A 148 -1.22 -0.32 -24.22
CA SER A 148 -1.54 1.09 -24.38
C SER A 148 -3.03 1.29 -24.14
N LYS A 149 -3.41 2.18 -23.21
CA LYS A 149 -4.84 2.51 -22.98
C LYS A 149 -5.50 3.19 -24.17
N LYS A 150 -4.71 3.89 -25.00
CA LYS A 150 -5.21 4.64 -26.17
C LYS A 150 -5.46 3.74 -27.38
N THR A 151 -4.55 2.78 -27.63
CA THR A 151 -4.58 1.99 -28.86
C THR A 151 -4.94 0.53 -28.64
N GLY A 152 -4.97 0.06 -27.39
CA GLY A 152 -5.16 -1.36 -27.07
C GLY A 152 -4.00 -2.28 -27.48
N LYS A 153 -2.93 -1.75 -28.09
CA LYS A 153 -1.76 -2.55 -28.49
C LYS A 153 -0.93 -2.97 -27.29
N ARG A 154 -0.42 -4.21 -27.31
CA ARG A 154 0.55 -4.69 -26.30
C ARG A 154 1.86 -3.92 -26.43
N THR A 155 2.38 -3.41 -25.32
CA THR A 155 3.60 -2.59 -25.24
C THR A 155 4.67 -3.20 -24.32
N GLY A 156 4.42 -4.40 -23.78
CA GLY A 156 5.38 -5.12 -22.95
C GLY A 156 4.72 -6.16 -22.06
N GLY A 157 5.44 -6.52 -20.99
CA GLY A 157 5.04 -7.54 -20.02
C GLY A 157 5.87 -8.82 -20.13
N THR A 158 5.37 -9.90 -19.56
CA THR A 158 6.02 -11.21 -19.50
C THR A 158 5.04 -12.33 -19.91
N GLU A 159 5.53 -13.24 -20.73
CA GLU A 159 4.85 -14.50 -21.09
C GLU A 159 5.23 -15.63 -20.13
N LYS A 160 6.27 -15.43 -19.32
CA LYS A 160 6.70 -16.40 -18.33
C LYS A 160 5.73 -16.37 -17.17
N SER A 161 5.19 -17.54 -16.84
CA SER A 161 4.44 -17.71 -15.60
C SER A 161 5.36 -17.48 -14.41
N SER A 162 4.82 -16.89 -13.34
CA SER A 162 5.53 -16.74 -12.09
C SER A 162 4.61 -17.09 -10.94
N THR A 163 5.17 -17.65 -9.87
CA THR A 163 4.39 -17.99 -8.69
C THR A 163 5.10 -17.53 -7.43
N TYR A 164 4.34 -16.89 -6.55
CA TYR A 164 4.83 -16.23 -5.35
C TYR A 164 3.82 -16.39 -4.23
N SER A 165 4.31 -16.47 -3.00
CA SER A 165 3.43 -16.41 -1.85
C SER A 165 2.80 -15.02 -1.74
N TYR A 166 1.55 -14.99 -1.33
CA TYR A 166 0.78 -13.77 -1.09
C TYR A 166 0.05 -13.91 0.23
N ALA A 167 0.32 -13.02 1.17
CA ALA A 167 -0.36 -12.97 2.46
C ALA A 167 -1.30 -11.77 2.50
N ALA A 168 -2.53 -11.97 2.95
CA ALA A 168 -3.53 -10.92 3.12
C ALA A 168 -4.13 -10.98 4.53
N LEU A 169 -4.11 -9.84 5.22
CA LEU A 169 -4.78 -9.66 6.51
C LEU A 169 -6.20 -9.12 6.25
N PHE A 170 -7.18 -9.86 6.74
CA PHE A 170 -8.58 -9.45 6.78
C PHE A 170 -8.94 -8.97 8.18
N GLN A 171 -9.70 -7.88 8.25
CA GLN A 171 -10.25 -7.33 9.48
C GLN A 171 -11.78 -7.25 9.37
N TYR A 172 -12.45 -7.53 10.49
CA TYR A 172 -13.90 -7.39 10.62
C TYR A 172 -14.27 -6.07 11.29
N ASP A 173 -15.05 -5.25 10.61
CA ASP A 173 -15.44 -3.91 11.09
C ASP A 173 -16.74 -3.88 11.90
N GLY A 174 -17.33 -5.05 12.19
CA GLY A 174 -18.65 -5.18 12.79
C GLY A 174 -19.74 -5.57 11.79
N THR A 175 -19.51 -5.39 10.49
CA THR A 175 -20.45 -5.71 9.42
C THR A 175 -19.85 -6.57 8.32
N THR A 176 -18.64 -6.28 7.88
CA THR A 176 -18.01 -6.94 6.74
C THR A 176 -16.53 -7.23 7.01
N TRP A 177 -16.00 -8.14 6.19
CA TRP A 177 -14.59 -8.50 6.16
C TRP A 177 -13.89 -7.77 5.03
N SER A 178 -12.85 -7.00 5.35
CA SER A 178 -12.10 -6.22 4.36
C SER A 178 -10.60 -6.48 4.48
N VAL A 179 -9.90 -6.38 3.35
CA VAL A 179 -8.43 -6.53 3.30
C VAL A 179 -7.78 -5.25 3.81
N ALA A 180 -7.08 -5.35 4.94
CA ALA A 180 -6.38 -4.23 5.54
C ALA A 180 -4.90 -4.17 5.13
N GLU A 181 -4.30 -5.34 4.92
CA GLU A 181 -2.93 -5.46 4.42
C GLU A 181 -2.79 -6.59 3.43
N ALA A 182 -1.90 -6.43 2.46
CA ALA A 182 -1.53 -7.51 1.57
C ALA A 182 -0.05 -7.40 1.15
N ARG A 183 0.65 -8.53 1.14
CA ARG A 183 2.09 -8.58 0.89
C ARG A 183 2.46 -9.74 -0.01
N LYS A 184 3.18 -9.43 -1.09
CA LYS A 184 3.88 -10.41 -1.91
C LYS A 184 5.12 -10.89 -1.16
N GLY A 185 5.28 -12.20 -1.06
CA GLY A 185 6.39 -12.87 -0.43
C GLY A 185 7.38 -13.47 -1.43
N LYS A 186 7.98 -14.59 -1.02
CA LYS A 186 8.99 -15.31 -1.79
C LYS A 186 8.34 -16.17 -2.87
N PRO A 187 9.11 -16.64 -3.87
CA PRO A 187 8.64 -17.69 -4.77
C PRO A 187 8.11 -18.90 -4.00
N CYS A 188 7.07 -19.49 -4.57
CA CYS A 188 6.51 -20.80 -4.27
C CYS A 188 6.03 -21.40 -5.61
#